data_AF-A0A536UT48-F1
#
_entry.id   AF-A0A536UT48-F1
#
_cell.length_a   1.000
_cell.length_b   1.000
_cell.length_c   1.000
_cell.angle_alpha   90.00
_cell.angle_beta   90.00
_cell.angle_gamma   90.00
#
_symmetry.space_group_name_H-M   'P 1'
#
loop_
_entity.id
_entity.type
_entity.pdbx_description
1 polymer ?
#
loop_
_entity_poly.entity_id
_entity_poly.type
_entity_poly.pdbx_seq_one_letter_code
_entity_poly.pdbx_strand_id
1 'polypeptide(L)'
;MRNRGGRETPENRFDLVISGDVDLECGSTTNNLERRKIVTFSPTMFVTGTKLLVRRGSGILNFRDLAGKTVVLTRGTVHETAIPKLAQRQNIPIKFVFASDHGESLRTLAAGKADAFANDDVQLYGMIAETRSAADFRV
;
A
#
# COMPACT_ATOMS: atom_id res chain seq x y z
N MET A 1 -20.02 12.67 14.50
CA MET A 1 -19.43 11.48 13.86
C MET A 1 -19.54 10.33 14.85
N ARG A 2 -20.45 9.37 14.64
CA ARG A 2 -20.60 8.21 15.53
C ARG A 2 -19.66 7.11 15.02
N ASN A 3 -18.47 6.98 15.62
CA ASN A 3 -17.60 5.84 15.37
C ASN A 3 -18.18 4.59 16.06
N ARG A 4 -18.97 3.79 15.35
CA ARG A 4 -19.55 2.54 15.85
C ARG A 4 -18.61 1.37 15.57
N GLY A 5 -17.50 1.31 16.30
CA GLY A 5 -16.82 0.06 16.65
C GLY A 5 -16.28 -0.79 15.48
N GLY A 6 -15.26 -0.30 14.79
CA GLY A 6 -14.40 -1.10 13.92
C GLY A 6 -13.20 -0.28 13.48
N ARG A 7 -11.99 -0.87 13.44
CA ARG A 7 -10.83 -0.19 12.85
C ARG A 7 -10.99 -0.21 11.33
N GLU A 8 -11.00 0.96 10.69
CA GLU A 8 -10.96 1.08 9.23
C GLU A 8 -9.62 0.56 8.70
N THR A 9 -9.68 -0.17 7.59
CA THR A 9 -8.55 -0.66 6.83
C THR A 9 -8.80 -0.44 5.34
N PRO A 10 -7.75 -0.46 4.51
CA PRO A 10 -7.91 -0.32 3.07
C PRO A 10 -8.84 -1.37 2.43
N GLU A 11 -9.03 -2.52 3.09
CA GLU A 11 -9.89 -3.63 2.68
C GLU A 11 -11.38 -3.38 2.99
N ASN A 12 -11.72 -2.83 4.16
CA ASN A 12 -13.12 -2.68 4.59
C ASN A 12 -13.72 -1.27 4.40
N ARG A 13 -12.91 -0.26 4.03
CA ARG A 13 -13.36 1.14 3.93
C ARG A 13 -14.59 1.38 3.04
N PHE A 14 -14.72 0.63 1.95
CA PHE A 14 -15.87 0.79 1.05
C PHE A 14 -17.13 0.22 1.67
N ASP A 15 -17.03 -0.95 2.32
CA ASP A 15 -18.16 -1.57 2.99
C ASP A 15 -18.68 -0.71 4.14
N LEU A 16 -17.77 -0.07 4.90
CA LEU A 16 -18.13 0.85 5.98
C LEU A 16 -18.88 2.10 5.48
N VAL A 17 -18.55 2.60 4.28
CA VAL A 17 -19.27 3.71 3.66
C VAL A 17 -20.61 3.24 3.10
N ILE A 18 -20.65 2.07 2.46
CA ILE A 18 -21.88 1.50 1.89
C ILE A 18 -22.90 1.14 2.98
N SER A 19 -22.45 0.61 4.12
CA SER A 19 -23.31 0.28 5.26
C SER A 19 -23.82 1.50 6.01
N GLY A 20 -23.17 2.66 5.84
CA GLY A 20 -23.45 3.87 6.62
C GLY A 20 -22.82 3.88 8.01
N ASP A 21 -21.90 2.96 8.32
CA ASP A 21 -21.12 2.99 9.57
C ASP A 21 -20.10 4.13 9.57
N VAL A 22 -19.65 4.55 8.37
CA VAL A 22 -18.84 5.74 8.13
C VAL A 22 -19.52 6.61 7.09
N ASP A 23 -19.76 7.89 7.43
CA ASP A 23 -20.40 8.85 6.50
C ASP A 23 -19.47 9.24 5.34
N LEU A 24 -18.16 9.34 5.61
CA LEU A 24 -17.12 9.74 4.67
C LEU A 24 -15.76 9.20 5.14
N GLU A 25 -14.98 8.68 4.19
CA GLU A 25 -13.56 8.36 4.37
C GLU A 25 -12.71 9.43 3.68
N CYS A 26 -11.71 9.94 4.38
CA CYS A 26 -10.74 10.91 3.87
C CYS A 26 -9.34 10.42 4.20
N GLY A 27 -8.73 9.71 3.25
CA GLY A 27 -7.41 9.13 3.40
C GLY A 27 -6.76 8.96 2.03
N SER A 28 -6.15 7.80 1.80
CA SER A 28 -5.32 7.53 0.63
C SER A 28 -6.02 6.71 -0.46
N THR A 29 -7.34 6.83 -0.56
CA THR A 29 -8.12 6.02 -1.49
C THR A 29 -7.99 6.52 -2.93
N THR A 30 -7.27 5.77 -3.77
CA THR A 30 -7.19 6.04 -5.21
C THR A 30 -8.58 6.05 -5.87
N ASN A 31 -8.91 7.18 -6.49
CA ASN A 31 -10.11 7.36 -7.31
C ASN A 31 -9.89 6.73 -8.70
N ASN A 32 -10.57 5.63 -9.02
CA ASN A 32 -10.49 4.97 -10.32
C ASN A 32 -11.87 4.48 -10.81
N LEU A 33 -11.95 4.06 -12.09
CA LEU A 33 -13.21 3.68 -12.72
C LEU A 33 -13.92 2.52 -12.00
N GLU A 34 -13.19 1.51 -11.56
CA GLU A 34 -13.78 0.34 -10.88
C GLU A 34 -14.38 0.74 -9.53
N ARG A 35 -13.69 1.56 -8.74
CA ARG A 35 -14.17 2.03 -7.44
C ARG A 35 -15.36 2.99 -7.57
N ARG A 36 -15.43 3.78 -8.65
CA ARG A 36 -16.60 4.64 -8.95
C ARG A 36 -17.89 3.87 -9.21
N LYS A 37 -17.82 2.57 -9.49
CA LYS A 37 -19.02 1.72 -9.65
C LYS A 37 -19.68 1.41 -8.31
N ILE A 38 -18.96 1.52 -7.19
CA ILE A 38 -19.45 1.13 -5.86
C ILE A 38 -19.56 2.30 -4.89
N VAL A 39 -18.79 3.37 -5.07
CA VAL A 39 -18.85 4.59 -4.25
C VAL A 39 -18.62 5.85 -5.09
N THR A 40 -19.02 7.02 -4.55
CA THR A 40 -18.71 8.33 -5.15
C THR A 40 -17.46 8.93 -4.51
N PHE A 41 -16.70 9.70 -5.28
CA PHE A 41 -15.49 10.39 -4.81
C PHE A 41 -15.68 11.91 -4.83
N SER A 42 -15.04 12.59 -3.89
CA SER A 42 -14.82 14.04 -3.94
C SER A 42 -13.83 14.41 -5.08
N PRO A 43 -13.62 15.70 -5.35
CA PRO A 43 -12.51 16.15 -6.19
C PRO A 43 -11.17 15.62 -5.66
N THR A 44 -10.26 15.27 -6.59
CA THR A 44 -8.93 14.76 -6.22
C THR A 44 -8.16 15.77 -5.37
N MET A 45 -7.79 15.36 -4.15
CA MET A 45 -7.03 16.20 -3.20
C MET A 45 -5.51 15.98 -3.24
N PHE A 46 -5.05 14.82 -3.74
CA PHE A 46 -3.63 14.49 -3.82
C PHE A 46 -3.34 13.54 -4.99
N VAL A 47 -2.14 13.63 -5.57
CA VAL A 47 -1.64 12.73 -6.61
C VAL A 47 -0.30 12.16 -6.16
N THR A 48 -0.14 10.84 -6.27
CA THR A 48 1.03 10.08 -5.82
C THR A 48 1.38 9.00 -6.83
N GLY A 49 2.60 8.46 -6.76
CA GLY A 49 3.03 7.31 -7.54
C GLY A 49 3.40 6.12 -6.66
N THR A 50 3.21 4.91 -7.19
CA THR A 50 3.70 3.69 -6.55
C THR A 50 5.23 3.66 -6.57
N LYS A 51 5.84 3.46 -5.41
CA LYS A 51 7.28 3.24 -5.21
C LYS A 51 7.53 2.02 -4.33
N LEU A 52 8.79 1.72 -4.07
CA LEU A 52 9.24 0.61 -3.23
C LEU A 52 9.96 1.16 -2.01
N LEU A 53 9.52 0.80 -0.81
CA LEU A 53 10.31 0.96 0.39
C LEU A 53 11.19 -0.27 0.58
N VAL A 54 12.50 -0.06 0.71
CA VAL A 54 13.50 -1.13 0.83
C VAL A 54 14.50 -0.78 1.92
N ARG A 55 15.19 -1.80 2.47
CA ARG A 55 16.35 -1.56 3.34
C ARG A 55 17.44 -0.83 2.59
N ARG A 56 18.12 0.10 3.24
CA ARG A 56 19.37 0.66 2.71
C ARG A 56 20.39 -0.45 2.51
N GLY A 57 21.17 -0.36 1.44
CA GLY A 57 22.15 -1.38 1.08
C GLY A 57 21.57 -2.68 0.48
N SER A 58 20.26 -2.82 0.30
CA SER A 58 19.65 -4.05 -0.26
C SER A 58 20.01 -4.36 -1.72
N GLY A 59 20.57 -3.39 -2.45
CA GLY A 59 20.80 -3.48 -3.89
C GLY A 59 19.55 -3.32 -4.77
N ILE A 60 18.34 -3.19 -4.18
CA ILE A 60 17.08 -3.04 -4.93
C ILE A 60 16.91 -1.57 -5.32
N LEU A 61 17.23 -1.20 -6.55
CA LEU A 61 17.16 0.17 -7.07
C LEU A 61 15.92 0.42 -7.91
N ASN A 62 15.36 -0.64 -8.52
CA ASN A 62 14.22 -0.54 -9.40
C ASN A 62 13.35 -1.82 -9.36
N PHE A 63 12.23 -1.80 -10.09
CA PHE A 63 11.27 -2.90 -10.10
C PHE A 63 11.84 -4.23 -10.63
N ARG A 64 12.81 -4.21 -11.57
CA ARG A 64 13.44 -5.42 -12.11
C ARG A 64 14.33 -6.12 -11.09
N ASP A 65 14.90 -5.37 -10.14
CA ASP A 65 15.72 -5.92 -9.07
C ASP A 65 14.91 -6.75 -8.06
N LEU A 66 13.58 -6.78 -8.21
CA LEU A 66 12.69 -7.63 -7.43
C LEU A 66 12.65 -9.09 -7.94
N ALA A 67 13.37 -9.43 -9.01
CA ALA A 67 13.49 -10.82 -9.46
C ALA A 67 14.02 -11.72 -8.34
N GLY A 68 13.24 -12.76 -8.00
CA GLY A 68 13.51 -13.70 -6.91
C GLY A 68 13.29 -13.12 -5.51
N LYS A 69 12.75 -11.90 -5.38
CA LYS A 69 12.51 -11.23 -4.10
C LYS A 69 11.09 -11.44 -3.59
N THR A 70 10.92 -11.20 -2.30
CA THR A 70 9.62 -11.16 -1.63
C THR A 70 9.15 -9.72 -1.46
N VAL A 71 7.95 -9.40 -1.96
CA VAL A 71 7.34 -8.08 -1.85
C VAL A 71 6.10 -8.18 -0.97
N VAL A 72 6.02 -7.34 0.05
CA VAL A 72 4.80 -7.17 0.84
C VAL A 72 3.87 -6.14 0.19
N LEU A 73 2.58 -6.47 0.12
CA LEU A 73 1.50 -5.62 -0.35
C LEU A 73 0.42 -5.52 0.73
N THR A 74 -0.23 -4.37 0.84
CA THR A 74 -1.38 -4.19 1.74
C THR A 74 -2.66 -4.61 1.03
N ARG A 75 -3.48 -5.45 1.67
CA ARG A 75 -4.80 -5.85 1.14
C ARG A 75 -5.73 -4.67 0.94
N GLY A 76 -6.61 -4.72 -0.05
CA GLY A 76 -7.59 -3.67 -0.36
C GLY A 76 -6.99 -2.43 -1.06
N THR A 77 -5.70 -2.46 -1.39
CA THR A 77 -5.03 -1.40 -2.15
C THR A 77 -5.07 -1.67 -3.65
N VAL A 78 -4.84 -0.63 -4.46
CA VAL A 78 -4.65 -0.85 -5.90
C VAL A 78 -3.38 -1.64 -6.19
N HIS A 79 -2.37 -1.54 -5.32
CA HIS A 79 -1.05 -2.15 -5.41
C HIS A 79 -1.13 -3.67 -5.31
N GLU A 80 -2.03 -4.18 -4.46
CA GLU A 80 -2.34 -5.61 -4.32
C GLU A 80 -2.59 -6.30 -5.66
N THR A 81 -3.22 -5.60 -6.61
CA THR A 81 -3.52 -6.15 -7.94
C THR A 81 -2.58 -5.63 -9.02
N ALA A 82 -2.20 -4.35 -8.98
CA ALA A 82 -1.40 -3.72 -10.01
C ALA A 82 0.03 -4.25 -10.06
N ILE A 83 0.65 -4.51 -8.90
CA ILE A 83 2.03 -4.96 -8.81
C ILE A 83 2.19 -6.41 -9.33
N PRO A 84 1.38 -7.40 -8.90
CA PRO A 84 1.44 -8.75 -9.48
C PRO A 84 1.18 -8.77 -10.99
N LYS A 85 0.20 -8.00 -11.49
CA LYS A 85 -0.07 -7.87 -12.93
C LYS A 85 1.12 -7.27 -13.69
N LEU A 86 1.82 -6.30 -13.11
CA LEU A 86 3.02 -5.73 -13.71
C LEU A 86 4.16 -6.76 -13.75
N ALA A 87 4.40 -7.47 -12.64
CA ALA A 87 5.42 -8.52 -12.54
C ALA A 87 5.18 -9.62 -13.58
N GLN A 88 3.93 -10.08 -13.71
CA GLN A 88 3.54 -11.07 -14.72
C GLN A 88 3.79 -10.55 -16.14
N ARG A 89 3.33 -9.33 -16.47
CA ARG A 89 3.53 -8.74 -17.81
C ARG A 89 5.01 -8.57 -18.18
N GLN A 90 5.87 -8.35 -17.19
CA GLN A 90 7.31 -8.18 -17.40
C GLN A 90 8.11 -9.48 -17.19
N ASN A 91 7.45 -10.61 -16.91
CA ASN A 91 8.10 -11.89 -16.58
C ASN A 91 9.14 -11.78 -15.44
N ILE A 92 8.84 -10.97 -14.43
CA ILE A 92 9.70 -10.82 -13.25
C ILE A 92 9.16 -11.76 -12.17
N PRO A 93 9.91 -12.81 -11.78
CA PRO A 93 9.46 -13.73 -10.74
C PRO A 93 9.54 -13.03 -9.39
N ILE A 94 8.38 -12.73 -8.79
CA ILE A 94 8.29 -12.08 -7.47
C ILE A 94 7.40 -12.94 -6.58
N LYS A 95 7.82 -13.17 -5.33
CA LYS A 95 6.95 -13.74 -4.30
C LYS A 95 6.18 -12.63 -3.62
N PHE A 96 4.86 -12.75 -3.53
CA PHE A 96 4.02 -11.77 -2.82
C PHE A 96 3.60 -12.30 -1.45
N VAL A 97 3.65 -11.42 -0.46
CA VAL A 97 3.01 -11.61 0.85
C VAL A 97 2.06 -10.45 1.11
N PHE A 98 0.97 -10.72 1.82
CA PHE A 98 -0.13 -9.77 1.96
C PHE A 98 -0.37 -9.48 3.43
N ALA A 99 -0.37 -8.20 3.78
CA ALA A 99 -0.63 -7.70 5.13
C ALA A 99 -1.97 -6.96 5.20
N SER A 100 -2.58 -6.90 6.38
CA SER A 100 -3.90 -6.32 6.61
C SER A 100 -3.92 -4.78 6.57
N ASP A 101 -2.83 -4.13 6.96
CA ASP A 101 -2.67 -2.68 6.91
C ASP A 101 -1.24 -2.25 6.53
N HIS A 102 -1.05 -0.94 6.30
CA HIS A 102 0.25 -0.37 5.92
C HIS A 102 1.30 -0.52 7.02
N GLY A 103 0.89 -0.42 8.30
CA GLY A 103 1.79 -0.59 9.44
C GLY A 103 2.30 -2.02 9.56
N GLU A 104 1.45 -3.02 9.32
CA GLU A 104 1.83 -4.43 9.26
C GLU A 104 2.71 -4.72 8.04
N SER A 105 2.47 -4.03 6.92
CA SER A 105 3.34 -4.12 5.74
C SER A 105 4.76 -3.63 6.07
N LEU A 106 4.86 -2.46 6.74
CA LEU A 106 6.14 -1.94 7.22
C LEU A 106 6.81 -2.89 8.23
N ARG A 107 6.06 -3.44 9.21
CA ARG A 107 6.59 -4.39 10.18
C ARG A 107 7.08 -5.68 9.52
N THR A 108 6.38 -6.16 8.48
CA THR A 108 6.78 -7.33 7.68
C THR A 108 8.13 -7.09 7.00
N LEU A 109 8.33 -5.92 6.38
CA LEU A 109 9.61 -5.51 5.81
C LEU A 109 10.69 -5.40 6.91
N ALA A 110 10.38 -4.69 8.00
CA ALA A 110 11.30 -4.45 9.12
C ALA A 110 11.71 -5.72 9.87
N ALA A 111 10.86 -6.75 9.90
CA ALA A 111 11.18 -8.07 10.43
C ALA A 111 11.97 -8.95 9.45
N GLY A 112 12.24 -8.48 8.22
CA GLY A 112 12.99 -9.22 7.20
C GLY A 112 12.17 -10.33 6.53
N LYS A 113 10.84 -10.30 6.67
CA LYS A 113 9.93 -11.26 6.04
C LYS A 113 9.58 -10.88 4.59
N ALA A 114 9.94 -9.67 4.17
CA ALA A 114 9.90 -9.18 2.80
C ALA A 114 11.16 -8.35 2.50
N ASP A 115 11.54 -8.29 1.23
CA ASP A 115 12.68 -7.51 0.73
C ASP A 115 12.26 -6.09 0.33
N ALA A 116 10.99 -5.89 -0.03
CA ALA A 116 10.43 -4.60 -0.38
C ALA A 116 8.96 -4.48 0.03
N PHE A 117 8.51 -3.26 0.29
CA PHE A 117 7.09 -2.90 0.45
C PHE A 117 6.70 -1.92 -0.67
N ALA A 118 5.76 -2.31 -1.53
CA ALA A 118 5.25 -1.42 -2.56
C ALA A 118 4.02 -0.65 -2.08
N ASN A 119 4.08 0.67 -2.09
CA ASN A 119 2.98 1.56 -1.73
C ASN A 119 3.13 2.93 -2.42
N ASP A 120 2.20 3.84 -2.16
CA ASP A 120 2.29 5.25 -2.56
C ASP A 120 3.48 5.95 -1.92
N ASP A 121 4.27 6.70 -2.71
CA ASP A 121 5.48 7.38 -2.26
C ASP A 121 5.29 8.25 -1.01
N VAL A 122 4.25 9.08 -1.00
CA VAL A 122 3.92 9.97 0.12
C VAL A 122 3.65 9.19 1.40
N GLN A 123 3.01 8.02 1.31
CA GLN A 123 2.77 7.17 2.47
C GLN A 123 4.06 6.52 2.95
N LEU A 124 4.92 6.08 2.02
CA LEU A 124 6.22 5.50 2.37
C LEU A 124 7.10 6.53 3.09
N TYR A 125 7.19 7.76 2.57
CA TYR A 125 7.92 8.84 3.22
C TYR A 125 7.29 9.23 4.57
N GLY A 126 5.96 9.27 4.65
CA GLY A 126 5.24 9.49 5.91
C GLY A 126 5.60 8.46 6.98
N MET A 127 5.56 7.17 6.62
CA MET A 127 5.96 6.08 7.52
C MET A 127 7.43 6.16 7.95
N ILE A 128 8.36 6.50 7.04
CA ILE A 128 9.77 6.73 7.39
C ILE A 128 9.88 7.85 8.44
N ALA A 129 9.17 8.97 8.24
CA ALA A 129 9.21 10.11 9.13
C ALA A 129 8.62 9.79 10.52
N GLU A 130 7.45 9.15 10.55
CA GLU A 130 6.75 8.76 11.78
C GLU A 130 7.56 7.76 12.62
N THR A 131 8.19 6.79 11.95
CA THR A 131 8.99 5.75 12.63
C THR A 131 10.45 6.13 12.84
N ARG A 132 10.88 7.30 12.35
CA ARG A 132 12.27 7.78 12.39
C ARG A 132 13.28 6.78 11.81
N SER A 133 12.86 6.01 10.81
CA SER A 133 13.62 4.87 10.26
C SER A 133 14.41 5.21 8.99
N ALA A 134 14.70 6.50 8.78
CA ALA A 134 15.40 7.00 7.59
C ALA A 134 16.84 6.46 7.46
N ALA A 135 17.45 6.01 8.57
CA ALA A 135 18.75 5.34 8.57
C ALA A 135 18.67 3.88 8.07
N ASP A 136 17.51 3.24 8.21
CA ASP A 136 17.32 1.83 7.89
C ASP A 136 16.72 1.61 6.51
N PHE A 137 15.81 2.50 6.10
CA PHE A 137 15.04 2.36 4.87
C PHE A 137 15.22 3.55 3.93
N ARG A 138 14.92 3.28 2.66
CA ARG A 138 14.76 4.29 1.61
C ARG A 138 13.63 3.89 0.67
N VAL A 139 13.03 4.91 0.07
CA VAL A 139 12.16 4.79 -1.09
C VAL A 139 13.00 4.76 -2.37
#